data_AF-A0A2A3G0I4-F1
#
_entry.id   AF-A0A2A3G0I4-F1
#
_cell.length_a   1.000
_cell.length_b   1.000
_cell.length_c   1.000
_cell.angle_alpha   90.00
_cell.angle_beta   90.00
_cell.angle_gamma   90.00
#
_symmetry.space_group_name_H-M   'P 1'
#
loop_
_entity.id
_entity.type
_entity.pdbx_description
1 polymer ?
#
loop_
_entity_poly.entity_id
_entity_poly.type
_entity_poly.pdbx_seq_one_letter_code
_entity_poly.pdbx_strand_id
1 'polypeptide(L)'
;MAVAIELLIDTGRRPSEILNLPWDCLGHDHDDNYVLVYDDLKNNRPGRRLPITETTAELISAQQHATRERFPDSNPTELVLLPASDQNGRRAMARHQIGRTHRDWLELLPTPIRRSDGSSYDLTTITPYSYRHTYAQRHADAGVALDVLAELMGHELLSSTKAYYQVGEKRRRAAVDRLANHRFDRYGNHIWRDAQALLDDEHARHALGQVSVPYGTCREPSNVQAGGGACPFRFRCVGCDHFHTDPSHLPEVKAYLHDLLRDRERVLAATDLENWSKTEALPSEEEIRRVKDLVHRVEEHLEQLTPAEQADIATAISAVRRTRQVTGLGMPSINRQPDLGKPLERP
;
A
#
# COMPACT_ATOMS: atom_id res chain seq x y z
N MET A 1 23.47 -19.19 -5.74
CA MET A 1 22.18 -19.82 -5.34
C MET A 1 21.30 -18.83 -4.60
N ALA A 2 21.80 -18.19 -3.52
CA ALA A 2 21.10 -17.06 -2.86
C ALA A 2 20.66 -15.98 -3.87
N VAL A 3 21.59 -15.54 -4.74
CA VAL A 3 21.32 -14.63 -5.87
C VAL A 3 20.09 -15.02 -6.70
N ALA A 4 19.89 -16.30 -7.00
CA ALA A 4 18.75 -16.75 -7.81
C ALA A 4 17.41 -16.57 -7.06
N ILE A 5 17.41 -16.79 -5.74
CA ILE A 5 16.22 -16.60 -4.90
C ILE A 5 15.93 -15.11 -4.72
N GLU A 6 16.95 -14.29 -4.48
CA GLU A 6 16.81 -12.84 -4.37
C GLU A 6 16.26 -12.24 -5.68
N LEU A 7 16.80 -12.61 -6.84
CA LEU A 7 16.28 -12.18 -8.13
C LEU A 7 14.82 -12.61 -8.35
N LEU A 8 14.44 -13.82 -7.92
CA LEU A 8 13.04 -14.27 -7.99
C LEU A 8 12.11 -13.42 -7.11
N ILE A 9 12.57 -13.00 -5.93
CA ILE A 9 11.83 -12.14 -5.00
C ILE A 9 11.68 -10.73 -5.55
N ASP A 10 12.76 -10.16 -6.08
CA ASP A 10 12.84 -8.75 -6.46
C ASP A 10 12.20 -8.45 -7.81
N THR A 11 12.16 -9.43 -8.72
CA THR A 11 11.72 -9.20 -10.12
C THR A 11 10.38 -9.87 -10.46
N GLY A 12 9.95 -10.82 -9.62
CA GLY A 12 8.80 -11.69 -9.90
C GLY A 12 8.91 -12.49 -11.20
N ARG A 13 10.10 -12.59 -11.81
CA ARG A 13 10.32 -13.42 -13.01
C ARG A 13 10.09 -14.89 -12.71
N ARG A 14 9.79 -15.68 -13.73
CA ARG A 14 9.64 -17.13 -13.59
C ARG A 14 11.02 -17.74 -13.29
N PRO A 15 11.09 -18.84 -12.52
CA PRO A 15 12.37 -19.51 -12.27
C PRO A 15 13.14 -19.88 -13.53
N SER A 16 12.44 -20.24 -14.61
CA SER A 16 13.10 -20.53 -15.89
C SER A 16 13.68 -19.30 -16.57
N GLU A 17 13.10 -18.11 -16.37
CA GLU A 17 13.62 -16.86 -16.93
C GLU A 17 14.88 -16.45 -16.17
N ILE A 18 14.84 -16.48 -14.83
CA ILE A 18 16.02 -16.18 -13.98
C ILE A 18 17.19 -17.11 -14.26
N LEU A 19 16.94 -18.43 -14.37
CA LEU A 19 18.02 -19.40 -14.60
C LEU A 19 18.67 -19.25 -15.98
N ASN A 20 17.95 -18.73 -16.98
CA ASN A 20 18.47 -18.56 -18.34
C ASN A 20 18.86 -17.10 -18.63
N LEU A 21 19.08 -16.28 -17.61
CA LEU A 21 19.60 -14.93 -17.81
C LEU A 21 20.98 -15.00 -18.47
N PRO A 22 21.22 -14.27 -19.58
CA PRO A 22 22.56 -14.14 -20.12
C PRO A 22 23.44 -13.38 -19.13
N TRP A 23 24.75 -13.54 -19.22
CA TRP A 23 25.68 -12.86 -18.32
C TRP A 23 25.55 -11.34 -18.41
N ASP A 24 25.35 -10.78 -19.60
CA ASP A 24 25.17 -9.35 -19.86
C ASP A 24 23.72 -8.86 -19.70
N CYS A 25 22.93 -9.47 -18.80
CA CYS A 25 21.52 -9.14 -18.61
C CYS A 25 21.25 -7.77 -17.94
N LEU A 26 22.27 -7.01 -17.56
CA LEU A 26 22.11 -5.69 -16.92
C LEU A 26 22.23 -4.59 -17.98
N GLY A 27 21.22 -3.71 -18.05
CA GLY A 27 21.25 -2.54 -18.93
C GLY A 27 20.67 -1.30 -18.26
N HIS A 28 20.55 -0.22 -19.03
CA HIS A 28 19.96 1.04 -18.60
C HIS A 28 18.83 1.46 -19.53
N ASP A 29 17.79 2.12 -19.01
CA ASP A 29 16.76 2.77 -19.84
C ASP A 29 17.24 4.13 -20.38
N HIS A 30 16.32 4.92 -20.94
CA HIS A 30 16.65 6.25 -21.50
C HIS A 30 17.04 7.30 -20.45
N ASP A 31 16.67 7.07 -19.18
CA ASP A 31 16.89 7.97 -18.05
C ASP A 31 18.07 7.48 -17.20
N ASP A 32 18.87 6.55 -17.73
CA ASP A 32 19.99 5.90 -17.06
C ASP A 32 19.59 5.07 -15.83
N ASN A 33 18.32 4.65 -15.71
CA ASN A 33 17.88 3.75 -14.65
C ASN A 33 18.17 2.29 -15.02
N TYR A 34 18.52 1.48 -14.02
CA TYR A 34 18.79 0.06 -14.22
C TYR A 34 17.58 -0.73 -14.72
N VAL A 35 17.83 -1.58 -15.70
CA VAL A 35 16.88 -2.57 -16.21
C VAL A 35 17.50 -3.95 -16.29
N LEU A 36 16.71 -4.96 -15.94
CA LEU A 36 17.00 -6.36 -16.24
C LEU A 36 16.52 -6.69 -17.66
N VAL A 37 17.43 -7.12 -18.51
CA VAL A 37 17.16 -7.65 -19.84
C VAL A 37 17.01 -9.16 -19.75
N TYR A 38 15.85 -9.68 -20.15
CA TYR A 38 15.53 -11.11 -20.05
C TYR A 38 14.64 -11.57 -21.21
N ASP A 39 14.63 -12.88 -21.45
CA ASP A 39 13.73 -13.49 -22.42
C ASP A 39 12.50 -14.04 -21.73
N ASP A 40 11.30 -13.62 -22.16
CA ASP A 40 10.05 -14.26 -21.75
C ASP A 40 9.87 -15.55 -22.54
N LEU A 41 10.45 -16.61 -22.00
CA LEU A 41 10.50 -17.94 -22.62
C LEU A 41 9.10 -18.55 -22.83
N LYS A 42 8.11 -18.23 -21.98
CA LYS A 42 6.77 -18.83 -22.12
C LYS A 42 6.01 -18.24 -23.30
N ASN A 43 6.14 -16.94 -23.51
CA ASN A 43 5.40 -16.21 -24.53
C ASN A 43 6.28 -15.95 -25.78
N ASN A 44 7.50 -16.50 -25.81
CA ASN A 44 8.47 -16.36 -26.91
C ASN A 44 8.76 -14.89 -27.26
N ARG A 45 9.03 -14.06 -26.24
CA ARG A 45 9.37 -12.64 -26.43
C ARG A 45 10.79 -12.39 -25.91
N PRO A 46 11.79 -12.33 -26.79
CA PRO A 46 13.17 -12.08 -26.38
C PRO A 46 13.40 -10.60 -26.02
N GLY A 47 14.45 -10.33 -25.25
CA GLY A 47 14.96 -8.98 -24.99
C GLY A 47 13.99 -8.06 -24.25
N ARG A 48 13.12 -8.61 -23.40
CA ARG A 48 12.24 -7.81 -22.54
C ARG A 48 13.08 -7.05 -21.52
N ARG A 49 12.67 -5.82 -21.23
CA ARG A 49 13.31 -4.93 -20.28
C ARG A 49 12.40 -4.75 -19.08
N LEU A 50 12.91 -5.02 -17.89
CA LEU A 50 12.20 -4.86 -16.62
C LEU A 50 12.96 -3.83 -15.77
N PRO A 51 12.32 -2.71 -15.37
CA PRO A 51 12.92 -1.81 -14.39
C PRO A 51 13.26 -2.55 -13.09
N ILE A 52 14.46 -2.33 -12.56
CA ILE A 52 14.93 -2.93 -11.30
C ILE A 52 15.50 -1.86 -10.38
N THR A 53 15.61 -2.17 -9.09
CA THR A 53 16.23 -1.27 -8.12
C THR A 53 17.75 -1.30 -8.24
N GLU A 54 18.41 -0.27 -7.71
CA GLU A 54 19.87 -0.20 -7.60
C GLU A 54 20.42 -1.41 -6.82
N THR A 55 19.79 -1.80 -5.71
CA THR A 55 20.19 -2.98 -4.93
C THR A 55 20.14 -4.28 -5.74
N THR A 56 19.11 -4.47 -6.58
CA THR A 56 19.03 -5.64 -7.46
C THR A 56 20.10 -5.58 -8.57
N ALA A 57 20.44 -4.39 -9.07
CA ALA A 57 21.50 -4.20 -10.06
C ALA A 57 22.90 -4.48 -9.48
N GLU A 58 23.17 -4.06 -8.24
CA GLU A 58 24.39 -4.37 -7.49
C GLU A 58 24.55 -5.89 -7.29
N LEU A 59 23.46 -6.58 -6.93
CA LEU A 59 23.44 -8.04 -6.81
C LEU A 59 23.81 -8.74 -8.13
N ILE A 60 23.25 -8.27 -9.25
CA ILE A 60 23.57 -8.79 -10.58
C ILE A 60 25.03 -8.52 -10.93
N SER A 61 25.51 -7.31 -10.68
CA SER A 61 26.89 -6.89 -10.98
C SER A 61 27.92 -7.71 -10.19
N ALA A 62 27.66 -7.98 -8.91
CA ALA A 62 28.48 -8.84 -8.08
C ALA A 62 28.50 -10.28 -8.61
N GLN A 63 27.35 -10.81 -9.01
CA GLN A 63 27.26 -12.15 -9.62
C GLN A 63 27.93 -12.22 -10.99
N GLN A 64 27.86 -11.18 -11.81
CA GLN A 64 28.58 -11.07 -13.08
C GLN A 64 30.09 -11.15 -12.85
N HIS A 65 30.62 -10.40 -11.88
CA HIS A 65 32.04 -10.45 -11.49
C HIS A 65 32.45 -11.86 -11.04
N ALA A 66 31.73 -12.45 -10.09
CA ALA A 66 32.04 -13.80 -9.58
C ALA A 66 31.98 -14.86 -10.70
N THR A 67 31.05 -14.73 -11.64
CA THR A 67 30.97 -15.62 -12.81
C THR A 67 32.15 -15.44 -13.74
N ARG A 68 32.59 -14.20 -13.95
CA ARG A 68 33.74 -13.87 -14.79
C ARG A 68 35.05 -14.41 -14.20
N GLU A 69 35.24 -14.24 -12.90
CA GLU A 69 36.40 -14.78 -12.17
C GLU A 69 36.46 -16.30 -12.23
N ARG A 70 35.29 -16.96 -12.16
CA ARG A 70 35.20 -18.43 -12.25
C ARG A 70 35.48 -18.96 -13.66
N PHE A 71 35.13 -18.20 -14.69
CA PHE A 71 35.26 -18.60 -16.10
C PHE A 71 35.99 -17.52 -16.93
N PRO A 72 37.29 -17.29 -16.66
CA PRO A 72 38.04 -16.19 -17.28
C PRO A 72 38.21 -16.38 -18.80
N ASP A 73 38.37 -17.62 -19.25
CA ASP A 73 38.66 -17.96 -20.66
C ASP A 73 37.40 -18.06 -21.53
N SER A 74 36.21 -18.10 -20.93
CA SER A 74 34.95 -18.15 -21.67
C SER A 74 34.64 -16.81 -22.32
N ASN A 75 33.98 -16.79 -23.48
CA ASN A 75 33.50 -15.56 -24.08
C ASN A 75 32.31 -15.01 -23.25
N PRO A 76 32.34 -13.75 -22.77
CA PRO A 76 31.24 -13.15 -22.02
C PRO A 76 29.86 -13.27 -22.67
N THR A 77 29.77 -13.18 -24.00
CA THR A 77 28.47 -13.25 -24.72
C THR A 77 27.86 -14.65 -24.72
N GLU A 78 28.65 -15.67 -24.36
CA GLU A 78 28.19 -17.06 -24.27
C GLU A 78 27.97 -17.50 -22.81
N LEU A 79 28.32 -16.65 -21.85
CA LEU A 79 28.13 -16.92 -20.44
C LEU A 79 26.68 -16.67 -20.04
N VAL A 80 26.22 -17.46 -19.07
CA VAL A 80 24.97 -17.21 -18.35
C VAL A 80 25.28 -16.61 -16.98
N LEU A 81 24.34 -15.84 -16.41
CA LEU A 81 24.52 -15.23 -15.09
C LEU A 81 24.65 -16.28 -13.97
N LEU A 82 23.94 -17.40 -14.10
CA LEU A 82 23.83 -18.46 -13.08
C LEU A 82 24.27 -19.82 -13.66
N PRO A 83 25.58 -20.01 -13.88
CA PRO A 83 26.08 -21.21 -14.53
C PRO A 83 25.97 -22.45 -13.63
N ALA A 84 25.84 -23.61 -14.27
CA ALA A 84 26.01 -24.91 -13.63
C ALA A 84 27.47 -25.11 -13.18
N SER A 85 27.72 -26.17 -12.41
CA SER A 85 29.08 -26.61 -12.12
C SER A 85 29.67 -27.38 -13.32
N ASP A 86 29.85 -26.67 -14.43
CA ASP A 86 30.53 -27.16 -15.63
C ASP A 86 31.89 -26.46 -15.81
N GLN A 87 32.58 -26.75 -16.92
CA GLN A 87 33.91 -26.22 -17.20
C GLN A 87 33.88 -24.84 -17.87
N ASN A 88 32.78 -24.44 -18.52
CA ASN A 88 32.79 -23.32 -19.47
C ASN A 88 31.77 -22.21 -19.13
N GLY A 89 30.90 -22.39 -18.14
CA GLY A 89 29.96 -21.35 -17.68
C GLY A 89 28.85 -21.01 -18.67
N ARG A 90 28.69 -21.79 -19.75
CA ARG A 90 27.71 -21.54 -20.82
C ARG A 90 26.34 -22.15 -20.55
N ARG A 91 26.27 -23.11 -19.63
CA ARG A 91 25.03 -23.82 -19.32
C ARG A 91 24.44 -23.33 -18.01
N ALA A 92 23.17 -22.95 -18.06
CA ALA A 92 22.39 -22.63 -16.88
C ALA A 92 22.33 -23.79 -15.87
N MET A 93 22.33 -23.44 -14.59
CA MET A 93 22.01 -24.37 -13.50
C MET A 93 20.64 -25.04 -13.75
N ALA A 94 20.54 -26.33 -13.40
CA ALA A 94 19.30 -27.07 -13.62
C ALA A 94 18.20 -26.65 -12.61
N ARG A 95 16.94 -26.59 -13.08
CA ARG A 95 15.78 -26.20 -12.26
C ARG A 95 15.59 -27.04 -10.98
N HIS A 96 15.96 -28.31 -11.00
CA HIS A 96 15.85 -29.16 -9.81
C HIS A 96 16.88 -28.78 -8.73
N GLN A 97 18.02 -28.19 -9.10
CA GLN A 97 19.05 -27.75 -8.15
C GLN A 97 18.57 -26.55 -7.35
N ILE A 98 17.98 -25.53 -8.00
CA ILE A 98 17.37 -24.40 -7.28
C ILE A 98 16.22 -24.88 -6.38
N GLY A 99 15.39 -25.82 -6.83
CA GLY A 99 14.30 -26.36 -6.02
C GLY A 99 14.81 -27.09 -4.77
N ARG A 100 15.87 -27.90 -4.90
CA ARG A 100 16.49 -28.60 -3.77
C ARG A 100 17.12 -27.63 -2.78
N THR A 101 17.96 -26.71 -3.23
CA THR A 101 18.65 -25.79 -2.32
C THR A 101 17.71 -24.76 -1.70
N HIS A 102 16.66 -24.37 -2.41
CA HIS A 102 15.57 -23.60 -1.82
C HIS A 102 14.89 -24.36 -0.68
N ARG A 103 14.61 -25.66 -0.88
CA ARG A 103 14.10 -26.55 0.17
C ARG A 103 15.05 -26.67 1.36
N ASP A 104 16.34 -26.93 1.11
CA ASP A 104 17.36 -27.03 2.16
C ASP A 104 17.43 -25.73 2.98
N TRP A 105 17.34 -24.58 2.32
CA TRP A 105 17.30 -23.27 2.99
C TRP A 105 16.03 -23.05 3.82
N LEU A 106 14.86 -23.44 3.33
CA LEU A 106 13.60 -23.36 4.09
C LEU A 106 13.64 -24.22 5.36
N GLU A 107 14.30 -25.37 5.32
CA GLU A 107 14.47 -26.27 6.47
C GLU A 107 15.39 -25.69 7.55
N LEU A 108 16.24 -24.71 7.21
CA LEU A 108 17.08 -23.97 8.16
C LEU A 108 16.37 -22.78 8.82
N LEU A 109 15.18 -22.39 8.35
CA LEU A 109 14.46 -21.27 8.94
C LEU A 109 13.95 -21.62 10.34
N PRO A 110 13.98 -20.66 11.29
CA PRO A 110 13.41 -20.89 12.62
C PRO A 110 11.92 -21.17 12.50
N THR A 111 11.51 -22.35 12.98
CA THR A 111 10.10 -22.79 12.98
C THR A 111 9.54 -22.81 14.41
N PRO A 112 8.24 -22.52 14.58
CA PRO A 112 7.24 -22.25 13.53
C PRO A 112 7.28 -20.79 13.04
N ILE A 113 7.20 -20.60 11.72
CA ILE A 113 6.86 -19.28 11.15
C ILE A 113 5.36 -19.08 11.36
N ARG A 114 4.99 -18.03 12.11
CA ARG A 114 3.58 -17.73 12.44
C ARG A 114 3.02 -16.66 11.50
N ARG A 115 1.76 -16.85 11.11
CA ARG A 115 0.95 -15.85 10.43
C ARG A 115 0.44 -14.82 11.45
N SER A 116 -0.09 -13.71 10.95
CA SER A 116 -0.69 -12.65 11.80
C SER A 116 -1.87 -13.14 12.63
N ASP A 117 -2.54 -14.22 12.21
CA ASP A 117 -3.64 -14.86 12.93
C ASP A 117 -3.17 -15.93 13.95
N GLY A 118 -1.86 -16.08 14.16
CA GLY A 118 -1.28 -17.05 15.10
C GLY A 118 -1.17 -18.48 14.54
N SER A 119 -1.69 -18.77 13.35
CA SER A 119 -1.51 -20.08 12.71
C SER A 119 -0.08 -20.27 12.21
N SER A 120 0.39 -21.52 12.17
CA SER A 120 1.71 -21.84 11.59
C SER A 120 1.62 -21.84 10.06
N TYR A 121 2.63 -21.26 9.41
CA TYR A 121 2.77 -21.33 7.97
C TYR A 121 3.40 -22.66 7.56
N ASP A 122 2.73 -23.40 6.68
CA ASP A 122 3.27 -24.62 6.08
C ASP A 122 4.34 -24.25 5.02
N LEU A 123 5.61 -24.40 5.40
CA LEU A 123 6.75 -24.09 4.52
C LEU A 123 6.83 -25.01 3.29
N THR A 124 6.20 -26.19 3.31
CA THR A 124 6.20 -27.10 2.15
C THR A 124 5.46 -26.53 0.95
N THR A 125 4.57 -25.54 1.19
CA THR A 125 3.84 -24.82 0.14
C THR A 125 4.66 -23.72 -0.52
N ILE A 126 5.83 -23.36 0.03
CA ILE A 126 6.69 -22.33 -0.52
C ILE A 126 7.57 -22.97 -1.58
N THR A 127 7.38 -22.54 -2.82
CA THR A 127 8.20 -22.95 -3.97
C THR A 127 8.91 -21.73 -4.55
N PRO A 128 9.93 -21.89 -5.40
CA PRO A 128 10.51 -20.76 -6.12
C PRO A 128 9.49 -19.95 -6.93
N TYR A 129 8.41 -20.57 -7.39
CA TYR A 129 7.33 -19.87 -8.11
C TYR A 129 6.45 -19.03 -7.18
N SER A 130 6.41 -19.33 -5.87
CA SER A 130 5.63 -18.58 -4.89
C SER A 130 6.10 -17.12 -4.79
N TYR A 131 7.38 -16.83 -5.03
CA TYR A 131 7.91 -15.47 -5.03
C TYR A 131 7.30 -14.57 -6.09
N ARG A 132 6.98 -15.13 -7.27
CA ARG A 132 6.27 -14.41 -8.32
C ARG A 132 4.86 -13.98 -7.88
N HIS A 133 4.14 -14.85 -7.16
CA HIS A 133 2.84 -14.49 -6.59
C HIS A 133 2.97 -13.41 -5.52
N THR A 134 3.97 -13.54 -4.65
CA THR A 134 4.26 -12.55 -3.62
C THR A 134 4.63 -11.19 -4.22
N TYR A 135 5.48 -11.16 -5.24
CA TYR A 135 5.83 -9.95 -5.98
C TYR A 135 4.57 -9.26 -6.52
N ALA A 136 3.72 -10.00 -7.24
CA ALA A 136 2.49 -9.46 -7.81
C ALA A 136 1.53 -8.94 -6.75
N GLN A 137 1.35 -9.70 -5.66
CA GLN A 137 0.46 -9.32 -4.58
C GLN A 137 0.96 -8.05 -3.86
N ARG A 138 2.27 -7.91 -3.61
CA ARG A 138 2.83 -6.69 -3.00
C ARG A 138 2.55 -5.46 -3.85
N HIS A 139 2.71 -5.55 -5.18
CA HIS A 139 2.43 -4.44 -6.09
C HIS A 139 0.94 -4.11 -6.16
N ALA A 140 0.08 -5.13 -6.21
CA ALA A 140 -1.37 -4.93 -6.16
C ALA A 140 -1.81 -4.29 -4.84
N ASP A 141 -1.26 -4.75 -3.70
CA ASP A 141 -1.53 -4.20 -2.36
C ASP A 141 -0.96 -2.77 -2.20
N ALA A 142 0.12 -2.44 -2.92
CA ALA A 142 0.68 -1.10 -3.04
C ALA A 142 -0.08 -0.20 -4.02
N GLY A 143 -1.11 -0.74 -4.70
CA GLY A 143 -2.01 0.03 -5.55
C GLY A 143 -1.48 0.35 -6.95
N VAL A 144 -0.47 -0.38 -7.43
CA VAL A 144 -0.05 -0.32 -8.83
C VAL A 144 -1.25 -0.62 -9.73
N ALA A 145 -1.39 0.10 -10.85
CA ALA A 145 -2.52 -0.09 -11.77
C ALA A 145 -2.50 -1.50 -12.40
N LEU A 146 -3.69 -2.05 -12.70
CA LEU A 146 -3.86 -3.43 -13.17
C LEU A 146 -3.09 -3.74 -14.46
N ASP A 147 -3.12 -2.81 -15.40
CA ASP A 147 -2.42 -2.85 -16.67
C ASP A 147 -0.90 -2.76 -16.49
N VAL A 148 -0.43 -1.83 -15.66
CA VAL A 148 1.00 -1.69 -15.32
C VAL A 148 1.53 -2.96 -14.66
N LEU A 149 0.81 -3.53 -13.69
CA LEU A 149 1.20 -4.78 -13.06
C LEU A 149 1.15 -5.97 -14.04
N ALA A 150 0.19 -5.99 -14.96
CA ALA A 150 0.13 -7.02 -15.99
C ALA A 150 1.35 -6.96 -16.93
N GLU A 151 1.78 -5.74 -17.30
CA GLU A 151 3.00 -5.53 -18.08
C GLU A 151 4.24 -5.96 -17.30
N LEU A 152 4.40 -5.50 -16.05
CA LEU A 152 5.50 -5.91 -15.18
C LEU A 152 5.55 -7.43 -15.11
N MET A 153 4.43 -8.11 -14.89
CA MET A 153 4.36 -9.56 -14.81
C MET A 153 4.54 -10.27 -16.17
N GLY A 154 4.45 -9.58 -17.30
CA GLY A 154 4.46 -10.20 -18.63
C GLY A 154 3.21 -11.06 -18.88
N HIS A 155 2.05 -10.67 -18.33
CA HIS A 155 0.77 -11.32 -18.59
C HIS A 155 0.14 -10.78 -19.88
N GLU A 156 -0.35 -11.67 -20.74
CA GLU A 156 -1.10 -11.28 -21.95
C GLU A 156 -2.56 -10.94 -21.63
N LEU A 157 -3.16 -11.69 -20.68
CA LEU A 157 -4.54 -11.50 -20.26
C LEU A 157 -4.59 -10.78 -18.92
N LEU A 158 -5.24 -9.61 -18.87
CA LEU A 158 -5.46 -8.86 -17.63
C LEU A 158 -6.21 -9.67 -16.56
N SER A 159 -7.03 -10.64 -16.97
CA SER A 159 -7.72 -11.57 -16.05
C SER A 159 -6.74 -12.35 -15.16
N SER A 160 -5.54 -12.66 -15.67
CA SER A 160 -4.49 -13.34 -14.89
C SER A 160 -3.96 -12.45 -13.76
N THR A 161 -3.89 -11.14 -13.99
CA THR A 161 -3.45 -10.16 -12.99
C THR A 161 -4.60 -9.77 -12.04
N LYS A 162 -5.84 -9.75 -12.52
CA LYS A 162 -7.04 -9.38 -11.73
C LYS A 162 -7.19 -10.21 -10.45
N ALA A 163 -6.73 -11.47 -10.46
CA ALA A 163 -6.75 -12.34 -9.29
C ALA A 163 -6.04 -11.71 -8.06
N TYR A 164 -4.92 -10.99 -8.27
CA TYR A 164 -4.19 -10.35 -7.16
C TYR A 164 -4.97 -9.19 -6.53
N TYR A 165 -5.79 -8.49 -7.33
CA TYR A 165 -6.66 -7.42 -6.84
C TYR A 165 -7.90 -7.94 -6.13
N GLN A 166 -8.45 -9.08 -6.55
CA GLN A 166 -9.59 -9.71 -5.86
C GLN A 166 -9.24 -10.09 -4.42
N VAL A 167 -8.02 -10.57 -4.20
CA VAL A 167 -7.53 -10.88 -2.86
C VAL A 167 -7.40 -9.61 -2.02
N GLY A 168 -6.81 -8.54 -2.59
CA GLY A 168 -6.75 -7.22 -1.95
C GLY A 168 -8.13 -6.66 -1.63
N GLU A 169 -9.09 -6.76 -2.56
CA GLU A 169 -10.46 -6.30 -2.37
C GLU A 169 -11.19 -7.07 -1.26
N LYS A 170 -11.05 -8.41 -1.22
CA LYS A 170 -11.61 -9.23 -0.13
C LYS A 170 -11.01 -8.87 1.22
N ARG A 171 -9.68 -8.71 1.30
CA ARG A 171 -9.00 -8.28 2.54
C ARG A 171 -9.43 -6.87 2.95
N ARG A 172 -9.57 -5.96 1.99
CA ARG A 172 -10.05 -4.58 2.21
C ARG A 172 -11.48 -4.59 2.74
N ARG A 173 -12.36 -5.40 2.15
CA ARG A 173 -13.75 -5.55 2.59
C ARG A 173 -13.79 -6.06 4.03
N ALA A 174 -13.08 -7.15 4.32
CA ALA A 174 -12.97 -7.66 5.69
C ALA A 174 -12.38 -6.64 6.68
N ALA A 175 -11.44 -5.80 6.26
CA ALA A 175 -10.90 -4.72 7.11
C ALA A 175 -11.92 -3.59 7.36
N VAL A 176 -12.68 -3.19 6.34
CA VAL A 176 -13.78 -2.23 6.48
C VAL A 176 -14.88 -2.78 7.39
N ASP A 177 -15.23 -4.05 7.24
CA ASP A 177 -16.28 -4.71 8.03
C ASP A 177 -15.89 -4.79 9.51
N ARG A 178 -14.63 -5.10 9.81
CA ARG A 178 -14.09 -5.03 11.18
C ARG A 178 -14.21 -3.63 11.78
N LEU A 179 -13.85 -2.59 11.02
CA LEU A 179 -13.93 -1.21 11.48
C LEU A 179 -15.36 -0.68 11.56
N ALA A 180 -16.31 -1.30 10.87
CA ALA A 180 -17.72 -0.91 10.92
C ALA A 180 -18.31 -1.03 12.34
N ASN A 181 -17.76 -1.95 13.15
CA ASN A 181 -18.07 -2.15 14.56
C ASN A 181 -17.37 -1.19 15.51
N HIS A 182 -16.57 -0.27 14.99
CA HIS A 182 -15.82 0.71 15.78
C HIS A 182 -16.08 2.12 15.23
N ARG A 183 -17.35 2.46 15.00
CA ARG A 183 -17.73 3.76 14.44
C ARG A 183 -18.22 4.70 15.52
N PHE A 184 -17.91 5.97 15.34
CA PHE A 184 -18.23 7.04 16.30
C PHE A 184 -19.00 8.15 15.61
N ASP A 185 -19.96 8.75 16.33
CA ASP A 185 -20.59 10.01 15.91
C ASP A 185 -19.67 11.20 16.18
N ARG A 186 -20.14 12.42 15.90
CA ARG A 186 -19.40 13.67 16.16
C ARG A 186 -19.06 13.91 17.64
N TYR A 187 -19.74 13.25 18.57
CA TYR A 187 -19.53 13.38 20.01
C TYR A 187 -18.61 12.28 20.55
N GLY A 188 -18.17 11.34 19.70
CA GLY A 188 -17.41 10.18 20.12
C GLY A 188 -18.27 9.10 20.78
N ASN A 189 -19.60 9.13 20.60
CA ASN A 189 -20.44 8.03 21.04
C ASN A 189 -20.31 6.87 20.04
N HIS A 190 -20.20 5.66 20.58
CA HIS A 190 -20.12 4.47 19.77
C HIS A 190 -21.45 4.19 19.07
N ILE A 191 -21.40 4.06 17.75
CA ILE A 191 -22.57 3.75 16.93
C ILE A 191 -22.61 2.24 16.77
N TRP A 192 -23.23 1.59 17.77
CA TRP A 192 -23.51 0.17 17.71
C TRP A 192 -24.46 -0.14 16.55
N ARG A 193 -24.05 -1.09 15.72
CA ARG A 193 -24.96 -1.89 14.90
C ARG A 193 -24.67 -3.34 15.25
N ASP A 194 -25.70 -4.16 15.30
CA ASP A 194 -25.54 -5.60 15.16
C ASP A 194 -24.94 -5.85 13.77
N ALA A 195 -23.62 -5.82 13.65
CA ALA A 195 -22.94 -6.28 12.44
C ALA A 195 -22.95 -7.80 12.41
N GLN A 196 -24.14 -8.36 12.41
CA GLN A 196 -24.34 -9.75 12.08
C GLN A 196 -24.28 -9.83 10.57
N ALA A 197 -23.06 -10.06 10.06
CA ALA A 197 -22.75 -10.33 8.66
C ALA A 197 -23.69 -9.62 7.68
N LEU A 198 -23.49 -8.31 7.49
CA LEU A 198 -24.20 -7.57 6.45
C LEU A 198 -24.09 -8.40 5.17
N LEU A 199 -25.23 -8.87 4.66
CA LEU A 199 -25.28 -9.56 3.37
C LEU A 199 -24.59 -8.66 2.33
N ASP A 200 -24.00 -9.22 1.27
CA ASP A 200 -23.28 -8.42 0.25
C ASP A 200 -24.10 -7.19 -0.22
N ASP A 201 -25.43 -7.32 -0.25
CA ASP A 201 -26.39 -6.24 -0.55
C ASP A 201 -26.40 -5.10 0.48
N GLU A 202 -26.27 -5.39 1.77
CA GLU A 202 -26.21 -4.36 2.82
C GLU A 202 -24.86 -3.65 2.85
N HIS A 203 -23.77 -4.34 2.53
CA HIS A 203 -22.47 -3.70 2.28
C HIS A 203 -22.53 -2.74 1.09
N ALA A 204 -23.15 -3.16 -0.02
CA ALA A 204 -23.35 -2.30 -1.18
C ALA A 204 -24.21 -1.08 -0.83
N ARG A 205 -25.32 -1.25 -0.09
CA ARG A 205 -26.14 -0.13 0.40
C ARG A 205 -25.39 0.80 1.34
N HIS A 206 -24.49 0.28 2.19
CA HIS A 206 -23.67 1.11 3.08
C HIS A 206 -22.63 1.93 2.31
N ALA A 207 -21.96 1.31 1.33
CA ALA A 207 -21.04 2.00 0.44
C ALA A 207 -21.74 3.08 -0.40
N LEU A 208 -22.97 2.83 -0.84
CA LEU A 208 -23.81 3.79 -1.59
C LEU A 208 -24.45 4.86 -0.69
N GLY A 209 -24.65 4.58 0.60
CA GLY A 209 -25.34 5.43 1.57
C GLY A 209 -24.43 6.38 2.36
N GLN A 210 -23.16 6.49 1.97
CA GLN A 210 -22.21 7.41 2.59
C GLN A 210 -21.19 7.92 1.57
N VAL A 211 -20.58 9.05 1.87
CA VAL A 211 -19.48 9.62 1.07
C VAL A 211 -18.31 9.99 1.97
N SER A 212 -17.08 9.81 1.47
CA SER A 212 -15.88 10.27 2.17
C SER A 212 -15.89 11.78 2.34
N VAL A 213 -15.55 12.22 3.54
CA VAL A 213 -15.40 13.65 3.91
C VAL A 213 -14.15 13.80 4.78
N PRO A 214 -13.68 15.03 5.05
CA PRO A 214 -12.59 15.24 5.99
C PRO A 214 -12.81 14.45 7.29
N TYR A 215 -11.82 13.62 7.61
CA TYR A 215 -11.73 12.86 8.87
C TYR A 215 -12.79 11.77 9.08
N GLY A 216 -13.56 11.40 8.06
CA GLY A 216 -14.60 10.39 8.21
C GLY A 216 -15.53 10.21 7.01
N THR A 217 -16.79 9.90 7.29
CA THR A 217 -17.86 9.76 6.29
C THR A 217 -19.07 10.61 6.63
N CYS A 218 -19.77 11.07 5.58
CA CYS A 218 -21.03 11.77 5.65
C CYS A 218 -22.16 10.85 5.18
N ARG A 219 -23.28 10.85 5.91
CA ARG A 219 -24.49 10.05 5.60
C ARG A 219 -25.71 10.88 5.24
N GLU A 220 -25.54 12.17 4.99
CA GLU A 220 -26.64 13.03 4.59
C GLU A 220 -27.10 12.66 3.17
N PRO A 221 -28.33 12.16 2.96
CA PRO A 221 -28.74 11.56 1.69
C PRO A 221 -28.52 12.47 0.49
N SER A 222 -28.83 13.76 0.63
CA SER A 222 -28.65 14.75 -0.43
C SER A 222 -27.17 14.94 -0.82
N ASN A 223 -26.29 15.02 0.18
CA ASN A 223 -24.85 15.17 -0.04
C ASN A 223 -24.22 13.87 -0.58
N VAL A 224 -24.69 12.71 -0.14
CA VAL A 224 -24.26 11.40 -0.65
C VAL A 224 -24.64 11.25 -2.12
N GLN A 225 -25.88 11.58 -2.49
CA GLN A 225 -26.34 11.55 -3.88
C GLN A 225 -25.53 12.48 -4.78
N ALA A 226 -25.08 13.62 -4.25
CA ALA A 226 -24.21 14.56 -4.93
C ALA A 226 -22.71 14.22 -4.89
N GLY A 227 -22.33 13.02 -4.44
CA GLY A 227 -20.94 12.58 -4.36
C GLY A 227 -20.08 13.45 -3.43
N GLY A 228 -20.68 14.06 -2.40
CA GLY A 228 -20.00 14.91 -1.42
C GLY A 228 -19.89 16.39 -1.84
N GLY A 229 -20.39 16.76 -3.02
CA GLY A 229 -20.28 18.11 -3.58
C GLY A 229 -21.36 19.10 -3.13
N ALA A 230 -22.43 18.66 -2.47
CA ALA A 230 -23.59 19.51 -2.16
C ALA A 230 -23.63 20.06 -0.72
N CYS A 231 -22.67 19.70 0.13
CA CYS A 231 -22.65 20.15 1.53
C CYS A 231 -22.48 21.67 1.63
N PRO A 232 -23.42 22.42 2.24
CA PRO A 232 -23.33 23.88 2.37
C PRO A 232 -22.37 24.33 3.47
N PHE A 233 -22.02 23.45 4.42
CA PHE A 233 -21.24 23.78 5.62
C PHE A 233 -19.76 23.43 5.50
N ARG A 234 -19.25 23.33 4.26
CA ARG A 234 -17.91 22.85 3.87
C ARG A 234 -16.84 22.95 4.97
N PHE A 235 -16.18 21.84 5.28
CA PHE A 235 -15.17 21.67 6.34
C PHE A 235 -15.65 21.70 7.80
N ARG A 236 -16.94 21.85 8.07
CA ARG A 236 -17.51 21.75 9.45
C ARG A 236 -17.99 20.35 9.82
N CYS A 237 -17.39 19.31 9.24
CA CYS A 237 -17.85 17.92 9.38
C CYS A 237 -17.93 17.47 10.85
N VAL A 238 -16.90 17.75 11.66
CA VAL A 238 -16.86 17.39 13.09
C VAL A 238 -17.96 18.06 13.93
N GLY A 239 -18.68 19.05 13.39
CA GLY A 239 -19.85 19.67 14.01
C GLY A 239 -21.20 19.11 13.54
N CYS A 240 -21.24 18.28 12.50
CA CYS A 240 -22.46 17.86 11.80
C CYS A 240 -22.98 16.50 12.29
N ASP A 241 -24.29 16.35 12.46
CA ASP A 241 -24.92 15.08 12.91
C ASP A 241 -24.73 13.93 11.92
N HIS A 242 -24.59 14.26 10.64
CA HIS A 242 -24.37 13.27 9.59
C HIS A 242 -22.92 12.78 9.52
N PHE A 243 -22.00 13.40 10.26
CA PHE A 243 -20.60 13.02 10.31
C PHE A 243 -20.39 11.82 11.22
N HIS A 244 -19.56 10.91 10.72
CA HIS A 244 -19.16 9.73 11.44
C HIS A 244 -17.68 9.49 11.20
N THR A 245 -16.98 8.94 12.17
CA THR A 245 -15.58 8.54 12.03
C THR A 245 -15.38 7.10 12.51
N ASP A 246 -14.16 6.60 12.33
CA ASP A 246 -13.71 5.28 12.76
C ASP A 246 -12.20 5.34 13.04
N PRO A 247 -11.61 4.36 13.76
CA PRO A 247 -10.20 4.35 14.14
C PRO A 247 -9.20 4.55 12.99
N SER A 248 -9.58 4.22 11.75
CA SER A 248 -8.70 4.44 10.60
C SER A 248 -8.44 5.91 10.28
N HIS A 249 -9.28 6.84 10.78
CA HIS A 249 -9.13 8.29 10.61
C HIS A 249 -8.49 8.97 11.84
N LEU A 250 -8.21 8.25 12.92
CA LEU A 250 -7.71 8.82 14.18
C LEU A 250 -6.42 9.65 13.98
N PRO A 251 -5.41 9.21 13.20
CA PRO A 251 -4.25 10.04 12.91
C PRO A 251 -4.57 11.38 12.25
N GLU A 252 -5.51 11.42 11.30
CA GLU A 252 -5.93 12.66 10.63
C GLU A 252 -6.70 13.58 11.58
N VAL A 253 -7.55 13.03 12.46
CA VAL A 253 -8.24 13.80 13.51
C VAL A 253 -7.23 14.38 14.51
N LYS A 254 -6.21 13.62 14.91
CA LYS A 254 -5.11 14.11 15.76
C LYS A 254 -4.30 15.21 15.09
N ALA A 255 -3.99 15.05 13.81
CA ALA A 255 -3.31 16.09 13.03
C ALA A 255 -4.16 17.37 12.96
N TYR A 256 -5.47 17.23 12.75
CA TYR A 256 -6.40 18.36 12.76
C TYR A 256 -6.41 19.08 14.11
N LEU A 257 -6.47 18.34 15.23
CA LEU A 257 -6.38 18.93 16.57
C LEU A 257 -5.08 19.70 16.77
N HIS A 258 -3.95 19.11 16.36
CA HIS A 258 -2.65 19.76 16.45
C HIS A 258 -2.59 21.04 15.61
N ASP A 259 -3.15 21.03 14.39
CA ASP A 259 -3.23 22.22 13.55
C ASP A 259 -4.09 23.32 14.19
N LEU A 260 -5.24 22.98 14.79
CA LEU A 260 -6.09 23.94 15.51
C LEU A 260 -5.35 24.59 16.69
N LEU A 261 -4.62 23.79 17.48
CA LEU A 261 -3.85 24.29 18.61
C LEU A 261 -2.70 25.20 18.15
N ARG A 262 -1.96 24.77 17.13
CA ARG A 262 -0.87 25.56 16.52
C ARG A 262 -1.37 26.87 15.94
N ASP A 263 -2.49 26.84 15.22
CA ASP A 263 -3.07 28.05 14.62
C ASP A 263 -3.56 29.02 15.70
N ARG A 264 -4.15 28.51 16.79
CA ARG A 264 -4.54 29.32 17.95
C ARG A 264 -3.33 30.03 18.57
N GLU A 265 -2.23 29.30 18.81
CA GLU A 265 -0.99 29.88 19.34
C GLU A 265 -0.43 30.97 18.41
N ARG A 266 -0.42 30.73 17.10
CA ARG A 266 0.04 31.71 16.10
C ARG A 266 -0.79 32.99 16.12
N VAL A 267 -2.12 32.88 16.15
CA VAL A 267 -3.02 34.05 16.18
C VAL A 267 -2.86 34.84 17.48
N LEU A 268 -2.70 34.16 18.62
CA LEU A 268 -2.48 34.81 19.91
C LEU A 268 -1.12 35.54 19.99
N ALA A 269 -0.09 34.99 19.34
CA ALA A 269 1.24 35.58 19.28
C ALA A 269 1.39 36.69 18.24
N ALA A 270 0.46 36.80 17.27
CA ALA A 270 0.53 37.79 16.20
C ALA A 270 0.46 39.22 16.77
N THR A 271 1.40 40.07 16.38
CA THR A 271 1.45 41.48 16.80
C THR A 271 1.05 42.44 15.68
N ASP A 272 1.03 41.93 14.46
CA ASP A 272 0.77 42.60 13.18
C ASP A 272 -0.69 42.48 12.71
N LEU A 273 -1.56 41.84 13.49
CA LEU A 273 -2.99 41.71 13.19
C LEU A 273 -3.84 42.67 14.04
N GLU A 274 -4.82 43.30 13.40
CA GLU A 274 -5.87 44.06 14.08
C GLU A 274 -6.76 43.13 14.93
N ASN A 275 -7.39 43.68 15.98
CA ASN A 275 -8.15 42.89 16.96
C ASN A 275 -9.32 42.11 16.35
N TRP A 276 -10.08 42.71 15.43
CA TRP A 276 -11.21 42.01 14.80
C TRP A 276 -10.74 40.83 13.95
N SER A 277 -9.62 40.99 13.23
CA SER A 277 -9.03 39.94 12.40
C SER A 277 -8.49 38.80 13.26
N LYS A 278 -7.87 39.11 14.41
CA LYS A 278 -7.50 38.10 15.41
C LYS A 278 -8.71 37.32 15.90
N THR A 279 -9.82 37.99 16.20
CA THR A 279 -11.04 37.31 16.66
C THR A 279 -11.60 36.36 15.61
N GLU A 280 -11.62 36.73 14.33
CA GLU A 280 -12.10 35.85 13.25
C GLU A 280 -11.14 34.71 12.90
N ALA A 281 -9.83 34.95 12.99
CA ALA A 281 -8.80 33.94 12.72
C ALA A 281 -8.65 32.93 13.88
N LEU A 282 -9.05 33.29 15.10
CA LEU A 282 -8.93 32.42 16.26
C LEU A 282 -9.80 31.16 16.06
N PRO A 283 -9.22 29.95 16.12
CA PRO A 283 -10.01 28.73 16.09
C PRO A 283 -11.01 28.68 17.24
N SER A 284 -12.18 28.10 16.99
CA SER A 284 -13.23 28.00 18.01
C SER A 284 -12.79 27.10 19.17
N GLU A 285 -12.88 27.59 20.40
CA GLU A 285 -12.64 26.78 21.61
C GLU A 285 -13.56 25.57 21.67
N GLU A 286 -14.81 25.72 21.23
CA GLU A 286 -15.78 24.64 21.18
C GLU A 286 -15.38 23.57 20.14
N GLU A 287 -14.83 23.98 19.00
CA GLU A 287 -14.30 23.05 17.99
C GLU A 287 -13.08 22.30 18.53
N ILE A 288 -12.11 23.00 19.12
CA ILE A 288 -10.94 22.38 19.75
C ILE A 288 -11.37 21.36 20.80
N ARG A 289 -12.28 21.75 21.69
CA ARG A 289 -12.79 20.88 22.76
C ARG A 289 -13.45 19.64 22.18
N ARG A 290 -14.34 19.78 21.19
CA ARG A 290 -15.01 18.63 20.55
C ARG A 290 -14.05 17.68 19.86
N VAL A 291 -13.09 18.21 19.10
CA VAL A 291 -12.10 17.37 18.42
C VAL A 291 -11.22 16.65 19.44
N LYS A 292 -10.83 17.33 20.53
CA LYS A 292 -10.09 16.73 21.64
C LYS A 292 -10.89 15.62 22.33
N ASP A 293 -12.16 15.86 22.64
CA ASP A 293 -13.06 14.88 23.26
C ASP A 293 -13.27 13.67 22.34
N LEU A 294 -13.40 13.89 21.02
CA LEU A 294 -13.51 12.83 20.03
C LEU A 294 -12.24 11.97 19.97
N VAL A 295 -11.06 12.59 19.90
CA VAL A 295 -9.77 11.85 19.93
C VAL A 295 -9.69 11.00 21.19
N HIS A 296 -9.97 11.59 22.35
CA HIS A 296 -9.89 10.90 23.63
C HIS A 296 -10.84 9.69 23.70
N ARG A 297 -12.11 9.86 23.28
CA ARG A 297 -13.09 8.76 23.28
C ARG A 297 -12.71 7.62 22.34
N VAL A 298 -12.14 7.93 21.18
CA VAL A 298 -11.67 6.89 20.24
C VAL A 298 -10.48 6.14 20.84
N GLU A 299 -9.52 6.85 21.46
CA GLU A 299 -8.37 6.24 22.13
C GLU A 299 -8.80 5.36 23.31
N GLU A 300 -9.65 5.89 24.19
CA GLU A 300 -10.16 5.17 25.36
C GLU A 300 -10.89 3.89 24.93
N HIS A 301 -11.72 3.95 23.89
CA HIS A 301 -12.37 2.77 23.32
C HIS A 301 -11.36 1.72 22.85
N LEU A 302 -10.30 2.13 22.14
CA LEU A 302 -9.27 1.21 21.66
C LEU A 302 -8.46 0.59 22.82
N GLU A 303 -8.20 1.33 23.87
CA GLU A 303 -7.50 0.87 25.08
C GLU A 303 -8.32 -0.15 25.89
N GLN A 304 -9.65 -0.06 25.85
CA GLN A 304 -10.56 -0.99 26.54
C GLN A 304 -10.69 -2.36 25.85
N LEU A 305 -10.20 -2.50 24.62
CA LEU A 305 -10.24 -3.76 23.87
C LEU A 305 -9.19 -4.76 24.37
N THR A 306 -9.46 -6.04 24.15
CA THR A 306 -8.47 -7.08 24.45
C THR A 306 -7.23 -6.96 23.55
N PRO A 307 -6.06 -7.45 23.96
CA PRO A 307 -4.85 -7.41 23.13
C PRO A 307 -5.03 -8.07 21.75
N ALA A 308 -5.87 -9.11 21.65
CA ALA A 308 -6.18 -9.76 20.39
C ALA A 308 -7.03 -8.87 19.47
N GLU A 309 -8.04 -8.20 20.02
CA GLU A 309 -8.88 -7.24 19.28
C GLU A 309 -8.09 -6.01 18.84
N GLN A 310 -7.21 -5.49 19.70
CA GLN A 310 -6.32 -4.37 19.36
C GLN A 310 -5.42 -4.72 18.16
N ALA A 311 -4.84 -5.93 18.14
CA ALA A 311 -4.00 -6.38 17.03
C ALA A 311 -4.80 -6.55 15.73
N ASP A 312 -6.03 -7.06 15.81
CA ASP A 312 -6.91 -7.22 14.65
C ASP A 312 -7.34 -5.85 14.07
N ILE A 313 -7.73 -4.91 14.93
CA ILE A 313 -8.09 -3.54 14.54
C ILE A 313 -6.88 -2.79 13.96
N ALA A 314 -5.69 -2.90 14.57
CA ALA A 314 -4.48 -2.27 14.03
C ALA A 314 -4.17 -2.77 12.61
N THR A 315 -4.38 -4.07 12.37
CA THR A 315 -4.25 -4.68 11.05
C THR A 315 -5.30 -4.14 10.07
N ALA A 316 -6.56 -4.02 10.50
CA ALA A 316 -7.64 -3.47 9.69
C ALA A 316 -7.43 -1.99 9.33
N ILE A 317 -7.02 -1.16 10.30
CA ILE A 317 -6.62 0.24 10.11
C ILE A 317 -5.53 0.33 9.03
N SER A 318 -4.49 -0.47 9.16
CA SER A 318 -3.35 -0.48 8.23
C SER A 318 -3.75 -0.86 6.80
N ALA A 319 -4.72 -1.79 6.65
CA ALA A 319 -5.23 -2.20 5.34
C ALA A 319 -6.08 -1.11 4.68
N VAL A 320 -6.97 -0.46 5.43
CA VAL A 320 -7.81 0.63 4.92
C VAL A 320 -6.98 1.86 4.56
N ARG A 321 -6.02 2.26 5.42
CA ARG A 321 -5.18 3.45 5.22
C ARG A 321 -4.26 3.33 4.01
N ARG A 322 -3.65 2.14 3.78
CA ARG A 322 -2.79 1.91 2.60
C ARG A 322 -3.53 2.22 1.29
N THR A 323 -4.82 1.90 1.22
CA THR A 323 -5.63 2.18 0.03
C THR A 323 -5.87 3.69 -0.15
N ARG A 324 -6.15 4.42 0.94
CA ARG A 324 -6.38 5.88 0.90
C ARG A 324 -5.13 6.68 0.49
N GLN A 325 -3.93 6.14 0.72
CA GLN A 325 -2.69 6.78 0.30
C GLN A 325 -2.45 6.65 -1.22
N VAL A 326 -2.94 5.56 -1.83
CA VAL A 326 -2.85 5.31 -3.28
C VAL A 326 -3.94 6.07 -4.03
N THR A 327 -5.19 5.98 -3.56
CA THR A 327 -6.27 6.79 -4.10
C THR A 327 -6.19 8.16 -3.43
N GLY A 328 -5.37 9.05 -3.96
CA GLY A 328 -5.44 10.48 -3.64
C GLY A 328 -6.85 10.97 -3.96
N LEU A 329 -7.77 10.81 -3.00
CA LEU A 329 -9.20 11.11 -3.11
C LEU A 329 -9.41 12.62 -3.10
N GLY A 330 -8.60 13.40 -3.82
CA GLY A 330 -8.69 14.86 -3.89
C GLY A 330 -8.96 15.52 -2.53
N MET A 331 -8.51 14.89 -1.44
CA MET A 331 -8.82 15.34 -0.10
C MET A 331 -8.07 16.66 0.00
N PRO A 332 -8.75 17.78 0.21
CA PRO A 332 -8.08 19.06 0.29
C PRO A 332 -7.01 18.94 1.37
N SER A 333 -5.75 18.98 0.98
CA SER A 333 -4.71 19.36 1.93
C SER A 333 -5.17 20.72 2.41
N ILE A 334 -5.51 20.83 3.70
CA ILE A 334 -5.82 22.12 4.32
C ILE A 334 -4.48 22.85 4.44
N ASN A 335 -3.91 23.24 3.32
CA ASN A 335 -2.97 24.33 3.27
C ASN A 335 -3.88 25.57 3.37
N ARG A 336 -4.06 26.11 4.57
CA ARG A 336 -4.70 27.42 4.79
C ARG A 336 -3.80 28.55 4.29
N GLN A 337 -3.15 28.39 3.15
CA GLN A 337 -2.68 29.52 2.38
C GLN A 337 -3.80 29.87 1.40
N PRO A 338 -4.29 31.12 1.39
CA PRO A 338 -5.22 31.54 0.35
C PRO A 338 -4.55 31.29 -0.99
N ASP A 339 -5.25 30.58 -1.88
CA ASP A 339 -4.92 30.54 -3.30
C ASP A 339 -5.09 31.97 -3.84
N LEU A 340 -3.98 32.70 -3.89
CA LEU A 340 -3.91 34.07 -4.46
C LEU A 340 -4.04 34.06 -5.99
N GLY A 341 -4.42 32.94 -6.60
CA GLY A 341 -4.38 32.70 -8.03
C GLY A 341 -5.72 32.79 -8.78
N LYS A 342 -6.69 33.63 -8.38
CA LYS A 342 -7.77 34.04 -9.30
C LYS A 342 -8.18 35.50 -9.07
N PRO A 343 -8.07 36.39 -10.08
CA PRO A 343 -8.71 37.69 -10.01
C PRO A 343 -10.22 37.45 -9.92
N LEU A 344 -10.86 37.99 -8.89
CA LEU A 344 -12.31 38.15 -8.86
C LEU A 344 -12.67 39.09 -10.01
N GLU A 345 -13.36 38.57 -11.03
CA GLU A 345 -14.06 39.41 -12.00
C GLU A 345 -15.06 40.28 -11.23
N ARG A 346 -14.83 41.59 -11.27
CA ARG A 346 -15.79 42.58 -10.78
C ARG A 346 -16.91 42.75 -11.82
N PRO A 347 -18.15 43.06 -11.40
CA PRO A 347 -19.23 43.40 -12.31
C PRO A 347 -18.94 44.64 -13.15
#